data_AF-A0A452ZTM1-F1
#
_entry.id   AF-A0A452ZTM1-F1
#
_cell.length_a   1.000
_cell.length_b   1.000
_cell.length_c   1.000
_cell.angle_alpha   90.00
_cell.angle_beta   90.00
_cell.angle_gamma   90.00
#
_symmetry.space_group_name_H-M   'P 1'
#
loop_
_entity.id
_entity.type
_entity.pdbx_description
1 polymer ?
#
loop_
_entity_poly.entity_id
_entity_poly.type
_entity_poly.pdbx_seq_one_letter_code
_entity_poly.pdbx_strand_id
1 'polypeptide(L)'
;MGRAPCCDKARVKRGPWSPEEDEQLRGYVRTHGIGGNWIALPHKAGLNRCGKSCRLRWLNYLRPDIRHGGYTEQEDRVICSLYASIGSRWSIIASKLPGRTDNDVKNYWNTKLKKKAMPMPVLPGPGANACRPPCSPRRSRRRRPAPPPSTPAHQAATCASPPPACTSRRTPCRGSCT
;
A
#
# COMPACT_ATOMS: atom_id res chain seq x y z
N MET A 1 -3.94 -29.17 -1.84
CA MET A 1 -3.39 -28.21 -2.83
C MET A 1 -3.26 -26.83 -2.20
N GLY A 2 -2.04 -26.41 -1.84
CA GLY A 2 -1.79 -25.06 -1.33
C GLY A 2 -1.78 -24.04 -2.48
N ARG A 3 -2.56 -22.95 -2.37
CA ARG A 3 -2.48 -21.86 -3.36
C ARG A 3 -1.14 -21.15 -3.20
N ALA A 4 -0.37 -21.02 -4.30
CA ALA A 4 0.91 -20.33 -4.30
C ALA A 4 0.78 -18.91 -3.73
N PRO A 5 1.77 -18.41 -2.95
CA PRO A 5 1.73 -17.07 -2.39
C PRO A 5 1.71 -16.04 -3.52
N CYS A 6 0.58 -15.36 -3.68
CA CYS A 6 0.23 -14.52 -4.83
C CYS A 6 1.23 -13.39 -5.17
N CYS A 7 2.12 -13.00 -4.25
CA CYS A 7 3.20 -12.03 -4.48
C CYS A 7 4.39 -12.29 -3.54
N ASP A 8 5.60 -12.00 -4.01
CA ASP A 8 6.79 -11.90 -3.17
C ASP A 8 6.69 -10.77 -2.16
N LYS A 9 6.63 -11.15 -0.88
CA LYS A 9 6.37 -10.25 0.26
C LYS A 9 7.42 -9.15 0.45
N ALA A 10 8.59 -9.29 -0.20
CA ALA A 10 9.75 -8.40 -0.11
C ALA A 10 9.77 -7.26 -1.16
N ARG A 11 9.12 -7.43 -2.32
CA ARG A 11 9.14 -6.42 -3.42
C ARG A 11 7.90 -5.52 -3.47
N VAL A 12 6.86 -5.83 -2.72
CA VAL A 12 5.57 -5.10 -2.74
C VAL A 12 5.58 -3.94 -1.75
N LYS A 13 5.29 -2.71 -2.22
CA LYS A 13 5.12 -1.54 -1.35
C LYS A 13 3.94 -1.74 -0.39
N ARG A 14 4.20 -1.57 0.91
CA ARG A 14 3.19 -1.54 1.97
C ARG A 14 3.11 -0.12 2.53
N GLY A 15 1.91 0.43 2.62
CA GLY A 15 1.69 1.82 3.03
C GLY A 15 0.44 2.43 2.40
N PRO A 16 0.17 3.71 2.67
CA PRO A 16 -0.92 4.45 2.02
C PRO A 16 -0.78 4.41 0.51
N TRP A 17 -1.90 4.47 -0.21
CA TRP A 17 -1.91 4.62 -1.66
C TRP A 17 -1.65 6.07 -2.03
N SER A 18 -0.79 6.30 -3.02
CA SER A 18 -0.58 7.64 -3.58
C SER A 18 -1.62 7.94 -4.66
N PRO A 19 -1.95 9.22 -4.94
CA PRO A 19 -2.93 9.56 -5.96
C PRO A 19 -2.49 9.12 -7.37
N GLU A 20 -1.18 9.02 -7.62
CA GLU A 20 -0.62 8.50 -8.87
C GLU A 20 -0.86 6.98 -9.01
N GLU A 21 -0.67 6.20 -7.94
CA GLU A 21 -1.01 4.76 -7.93
C GLU A 21 -2.52 4.54 -8.11
N ASP A 22 -3.35 5.40 -7.51
CA ASP A 22 -4.81 5.36 -7.64
C ASP A 22 -5.26 5.70 -9.08
N GLU A 23 -4.64 6.68 -9.75
CA GLU A 23 -4.95 7.01 -11.14
C GLU A 23 -4.48 5.90 -12.10
N GLN A 24 -3.28 5.33 -11.90
CA GLN A 24 -2.83 4.17 -12.69
C GLN A 24 -3.79 2.98 -12.56
N LEU A 25 -4.26 2.70 -11.33
CA LEU A 25 -5.26 1.66 -11.08
C LEU A 25 -6.61 1.98 -11.75
N ARG A 26 -7.06 3.24 -11.68
CA ARG A 26 -8.30 3.71 -12.30
C ARG A 26 -8.24 3.62 -13.83
N GLY A 27 -7.18 4.13 -14.45
CA GLY A 27 -6.95 4.06 -15.88
C GLY A 27 -6.93 2.62 -16.37
N TYR A 28 -6.16 1.74 -15.73
CA TYR A 28 -6.10 0.32 -16.10
C TYR A 28 -7.48 -0.36 -16.06
N VAL A 29 -8.25 -0.14 -14.98
CA VAL A 29 -9.59 -0.75 -14.82
C VAL A 29 -10.61 -0.14 -15.77
N ARG A 30 -10.49 1.14 -16.14
CA ARG A 30 -11.32 1.77 -17.17
C ARG A 30 -11.06 1.16 -18.56
N THR A 31 -9.81 0.84 -18.89
CA THR A 31 -9.43 0.24 -20.18
C THR A 31 -9.72 -1.25 -20.29
N HIS A 32 -9.52 -2.02 -19.20
CA HIS A 32 -9.61 -3.50 -19.22
C HIS A 32 -10.84 -4.08 -18.49
N GLY A 33 -11.63 -3.25 -17.82
CA GLY A 33 -12.78 -3.66 -17.02
C GLY A 33 -12.43 -4.26 -15.65
N ILE A 34 -13.48 -4.46 -14.84
CA ILE A 34 -13.40 -4.90 -13.43
C ILE A 34 -13.32 -6.44 -13.32
N GLY A 35 -13.74 -7.17 -14.35
CA GLY A 35 -13.78 -8.64 -14.40
C GLY A 35 -12.43 -9.32 -14.67
N GLY A 36 -11.36 -8.55 -14.88
CA GLY A 36 -10.03 -9.07 -15.23
C GLY A 36 -9.29 -9.79 -14.08
N ASN A 37 -8.19 -10.47 -14.43
CA ASN A 37 -7.34 -11.15 -13.46
C ASN A 37 -6.56 -10.16 -12.58
N TRP A 38 -7.12 -9.82 -11.41
CA TRP A 38 -6.52 -8.96 -10.39
C TRP A 38 -5.11 -9.37 -9.95
N ILE A 39 -4.70 -10.63 -10.15
CA ILE A 39 -3.34 -11.11 -9.82
C ILE A 39 -2.30 -10.51 -10.78
N ALA A 40 -2.60 -10.48 -12.08
CA ALA A 40 -1.69 -9.95 -13.10
C ALA A 40 -1.80 -8.43 -13.28
N LEU A 41 -2.91 -7.83 -12.83
CA LEU A 41 -3.19 -6.39 -12.96
C LEU A 41 -2.03 -5.48 -12.49
N PRO A 42 -1.41 -5.65 -11.31
CA PRO A 42 -0.40 -4.70 -10.83
C PRO A 42 0.81 -4.67 -11.75
N HIS A 43 1.26 -5.84 -12.23
CA HIS A 43 2.38 -5.95 -13.15
C HIS A 43 2.08 -5.28 -14.50
N LYS A 44 0.87 -5.50 -15.05
CA LYS A 44 0.43 -4.88 -16.31
C LYS A 44 0.21 -3.37 -16.20
N ALA A 45 -0.19 -2.87 -15.03
CA ALA A 45 -0.42 -1.46 -14.75
C ALA A 45 0.84 -0.70 -14.27
N GLY A 46 1.98 -1.39 -14.09
CA GLY A 46 3.22 -0.80 -13.56
C GLY A 46 3.22 -0.54 -12.04
N LEU A 47 2.23 -1.03 -11.30
CA LEU A 47 2.14 -0.85 -9.84
C LEU A 47 3.00 -1.87 -9.08
N ASN A 48 3.82 -1.38 -8.17
CA ASN A 48 4.53 -2.19 -7.16
C ASN A 48 3.62 -2.60 -5.98
N ARG A 49 2.39 -3.01 -6.28
CA ARG A 49 1.33 -3.42 -5.32
C ARG A 49 0.93 -4.88 -5.58
N CYS A 50 0.34 -5.55 -4.59
CA CYS A 50 -0.21 -6.90 -4.79
C CYS A 50 -1.65 -6.86 -5.29
N GLY A 51 -2.06 -7.84 -6.10
CA GLY A 51 -3.39 -7.91 -6.69
C GLY A 51 -4.55 -7.81 -5.70
N LYS A 52 -4.38 -8.42 -4.51
CA LYS A 52 -5.32 -8.30 -3.38
C LYS A 52 -5.48 -6.84 -2.91
N SER A 53 -4.38 -6.08 -2.83
CA SER A 53 -4.44 -4.66 -2.46
C SER A 53 -5.12 -3.83 -3.54
N CYS A 54 -4.83 -4.07 -4.82
CA CYS A 54 -5.46 -3.34 -5.92
C CYS A 54 -6.98 -3.57 -5.96
N ARG A 55 -7.42 -4.83 -5.82
CA ARG A 55 -8.85 -5.17 -5.74
C ARG A 55 -9.52 -4.52 -4.54
N LEU A 56 -8.88 -4.53 -3.38
CA LEU A 56 -9.42 -3.89 -2.17
C LEU A 56 -9.52 -2.37 -2.35
N ARG A 57 -8.49 -1.72 -2.88
CA ARG A 57 -8.47 -0.27 -3.14
C ARG A 57 -9.58 0.13 -4.12
N TRP A 58 -9.73 -0.62 -5.21
CA TRP A 58 -10.81 -0.40 -6.17
C TRP A 58 -12.19 -0.48 -5.53
N LEU A 59 -12.49 -1.59 -4.85
CA LEU A 59 -13.81 -1.86 -4.28
C LEU A 59 -14.19 -0.98 -3.08
N ASN A 60 -13.22 -0.33 -2.41
CA ASN A 60 -13.46 0.49 -1.23
C ASN A 60 -13.30 2.00 -1.46
N TYR A 61 -12.60 2.43 -2.52
CA TYR A 61 -12.25 3.85 -2.69
C TYR A 61 -12.35 4.39 -4.12
N LEU A 62 -12.05 3.60 -5.17
CA LEU A 62 -11.93 4.13 -6.54
C LEU A 62 -13.14 3.86 -7.45
N ARG A 63 -14.02 2.93 -7.06
CA ARG A 63 -15.26 2.65 -7.80
C ARG A 63 -16.16 3.91 -7.81
N PRO A 64 -16.70 4.33 -8.97
CA PRO A 64 -17.47 5.57 -9.10
C PRO A 64 -18.76 5.59 -8.27
N ASP A 65 -19.33 4.42 -7.97
CA ASP A 65 -20.58 4.29 -7.21
C ASP A 65 -20.41 4.54 -5.69
N ILE A 66 -19.18 4.81 -5.21
CA ILE A 66 -18.89 5.03 -3.78
C ILE A 66 -19.03 6.51 -3.44
N ARG A 67 -19.80 6.83 -2.40
CA ARG A 67 -20.03 8.21 -1.94
C ARG A 67 -18.96 8.66 -0.94
N HIS A 68 -17.99 9.44 -1.41
CA HIS A 68 -17.01 10.13 -0.57
C HIS A 68 -17.63 11.38 0.08
N GLY A 69 -18.32 11.20 1.21
CA GLY A 69 -18.96 12.30 1.92
C GLY A 69 -19.38 11.95 3.35
N GLY A 70 -19.83 12.96 4.10
CA GLY A 70 -20.38 12.78 5.45
C GLY A 70 -21.61 11.87 5.47
N TYR A 71 -21.89 11.27 6.63
CA TYR A 71 -23.11 10.49 6.87
C TYR A 71 -24.25 11.42 7.31
N THR A 72 -25.47 11.09 6.88
CA THR A 72 -26.72 11.74 7.27
C THR A 72 -27.32 11.09 8.52
N GLU A 73 -28.17 11.81 9.25
CA GLU A 73 -28.82 11.29 10.46
C GLU A 73 -29.81 10.14 10.19
N GLN A 74 -30.26 10.00 8.95
CA GLN A 74 -31.00 8.86 8.44
C GLN A 74 -30.08 7.63 8.34
N GLU A 75 -28.89 7.77 7.74
CA GLU A 75 -27.88 6.71 7.71
C GLU A 75 -27.41 6.32 9.12
N ASP A 76 -27.18 7.29 10.03
CA ASP A 76 -26.85 7.04 11.45
C ASP A 76 -27.88 6.10 12.11
N ARG A 77 -29.18 6.43 11.98
CA ARG A 77 -30.29 5.65 12.56
C ARG A 77 -30.36 4.24 11.98
N VAL A 78 -30.19 4.09 10.67
CA VAL A 78 -30.16 2.78 9.99
C VAL A 78 -28.99 1.94 10.51
N ILE A 79 -27.78 2.52 10.63
CA ILE A 79 -26.60 1.79 11.13
C ILE A 79 -26.80 1.38 12.59
N CYS A 80 -27.28 2.27 13.46
CA CYS A 80 -27.54 1.94 14.87
C CYS A 80 -28.62 0.87 15.04
N SER A 81 -29.75 1.01 14.36
CA SER A 81 -30.86 0.04 14.41
C SER A 81 -30.43 -1.34 13.92
N LEU A 82 -29.75 -1.41 12.77
CA LEU A 82 -29.25 -2.67 12.24
C LEU A 82 -28.15 -3.24 13.13
N TYR A 83 -27.19 -2.45 13.62
CA TYR A 83 -26.16 -2.97 14.53
C TYR A 83 -26.76 -3.54 15.82
N ALA A 84 -27.80 -2.92 16.39
CA ALA A 84 -28.51 -3.44 17.57
C ALA A 84 -29.22 -4.77 17.28
N SER A 85 -29.79 -4.94 16.08
CA SER A 85 -30.51 -6.18 15.68
C SER A 85 -29.59 -7.30 15.19
N ILE A 86 -28.54 -6.97 14.42
CA ILE A 86 -27.73 -7.93 13.66
C ILE A 86 -26.23 -7.91 13.98
N GLY A 87 -25.77 -7.01 14.85
CA GLY A 87 -24.38 -6.91 15.29
C GLY A 87 -23.42 -6.42 14.20
N SER A 88 -22.16 -6.84 14.27
CA SER A 88 -21.06 -6.43 13.39
C SER A 88 -21.11 -7.03 11.96
N ARG A 89 -22.30 -7.36 11.45
CA ARG A 89 -22.52 -7.91 10.09
C ARG A 89 -22.48 -6.81 9.01
N TRP A 90 -21.34 -6.15 8.89
CA TRP A 90 -21.13 -4.93 8.08
C TRP A 90 -21.60 -5.01 6.64
N SER A 91 -21.39 -6.14 5.95
CA SER A 91 -21.84 -6.34 4.56
C SER A 91 -23.36 -6.31 4.43
N ILE A 92 -24.10 -6.80 5.44
CA ILE A 92 -25.57 -6.73 5.47
C ILE A 92 -26.01 -5.30 5.76
N ILE A 93 -25.35 -4.60 6.69
CA ILE A 93 -25.68 -3.19 7.01
C ILE A 93 -25.43 -2.29 5.77
N ALA A 94 -24.29 -2.46 5.10
CA ALA A 94 -23.96 -1.71 3.88
C ALA A 94 -24.93 -1.99 2.73
N SER A 95 -25.53 -3.19 2.64
CA SER A 95 -26.56 -3.49 1.64
C SER A 95 -27.81 -2.60 1.74
N LYS A 96 -28.03 -1.94 2.90
CA LYS A 96 -29.13 -1.00 3.14
C LYS A 96 -28.73 0.47 2.93
N LEU A 97 -27.48 0.73 2.55
CA LEU A 97 -26.89 2.07 2.44
C LEU A 97 -26.28 2.27 1.04
N PRO A 98 -27.08 2.72 0.06
CA PRO A 98 -26.61 2.82 -1.33
C PRO A 98 -25.40 3.76 -1.45
N GLY A 99 -24.34 3.25 -2.07
CA GLY A 99 -23.07 3.95 -2.26
C GLY A 99 -22.16 3.99 -1.02
N ARG A 100 -22.44 3.21 0.04
CA ARG A 100 -21.52 2.98 1.16
C ARG A 100 -20.96 1.55 1.12
N THR A 101 -19.69 1.38 1.50
CA THR A 101 -19.08 0.05 1.63
C THR A 101 -19.16 -0.48 3.06
N ASP A 102 -19.01 -1.80 3.23
CA ASP A 102 -18.93 -2.44 4.54
C ASP A 102 -17.78 -1.87 5.39
N ASN A 103 -16.69 -1.48 4.73
CA ASN A 103 -15.56 -0.85 5.38
C ASN A 103 -15.88 0.57 5.87
N ASP A 104 -16.63 1.36 5.10
CA ASP A 104 -17.04 2.70 5.50
C ASP A 104 -17.98 2.65 6.71
N VAL A 105 -18.99 1.76 6.68
CA VAL A 105 -19.94 1.58 7.79
C VAL A 105 -19.23 1.16 9.06
N LYS A 106 -18.32 0.18 8.98
CA LYS A 106 -17.46 -0.26 10.10
C LYS A 106 -16.58 0.88 10.62
N ASN A 107 -16.00 1.69 9.74
CA ASN A 107 -15.17 2.83 10.12
C ASN A 107 -16.01 3.92 10.82
N TYR A 108 -17.19 4.23 10.28
CA TYR A 108 -18.11 5.19 10.84
C TYR A 108 -18.64 4.77 12.22
N TRP A 109 -18.98 3.48 12.37
CA TRP A 109 -19.33 2.91 13.67
C TRP A 109 -18.22 3.13 14.71
N ASN A 110 -16.99 2.71 14.38
CA ASN A 110 -15.87 2.77 15.32
C ASN A 110 -15.42 4.21 15.67
N THR A 111 -15.61 5.17 14.76
CA THR A 111 -15.14 6.57 14.95
C THR A 111 -16.21 7.52 15.49
N LYS A 112 -17.49 7.27 15.20
CA LYS A 112 -18.61 8.17 15.53
C LYS A 112 -19.69 7.50 16.39
N LEU A 113 -20.27 6.40 15.91
CA LEU A 113 -21.47 5.84 16.55
C LEU A 113 -21.18 5.08 17.85
N LYS A 114 -20.03 4.41 17.99
CA LYS A 114 -19.65 3.70 19.23
C LYS A 114 -19.66 4.63 20.46
N LYS A 115 -19.37 5.92 20.27
CA LYS A 115 -19.43 6.96 21.33
C LYS A 115 -20.84 7.48 21.61
N LYS A 116 -21.75 7.44 20.63
CA LYS A 116 -23.17 7.80 20.79
C LYS A 116 -23.98 6.64 21.40
N ALA A 117 -23.69 5.40 21.00
CA ALA A 117 -24.44 4.20 21.37
C ALA A 117 -24.04 3.58 22.72
N MET A 118 -22.84 3.88 23.21
CA MET A 118 -22.40 3.54 24.57
C MET A 118 -22.22 4.85 25.36
N PRO A 119 -23.29 5.38 26.00
CA PRO A 119 -23.11 6.35 27.06
C PRO A 119 -22.41 5.64 28.23
N MET A 120 -21.08 5.74 28.27
CA MET A 120 -20.34 5.46 29.51
C MET A 120 -20.94 6.35 30.60
N PRO A 121 -21.26 5.83 31.79
CA PRO A 121 -21.64 6.68 32.90
C PRO A 121 -20.47 7.61 33.19
N VAL A 122 -20.72 8.92 33.06
CA VAL A 122 -19.73 9.95 33.37
C VAL A 122 -19.58 9.97 34.89
N LEU A 123 -18.55 9.29 35.38
CA LEU A 123 -18.02 9.57 36.72
C LEU A 123 -17.50 11.02 36.70
N PRO A 124 -17.96 11.90 37.59
CA PRO A 124 -17.52 13.30 37.61
C PRO A 124 -16.11 13.40 38.21
N GLY A 125 -15.10 13.26 37.36
CA GLY A 125 -13.71 13.59 37.71
C GLY A 125 -13.51 15.11 37.66
N PRO A 126 -13.09 15.77 38.75
CA PRO A 126 -12.90 17.22 38.77
C PRO A 126 -11.63 17.64 38.03
N GLY A 127 -11.77 18.58 37.10
CA GLY A 127 -10.73 19.54 36.71
C GLY A 127 -9.48 19.03 35.97
N ALA A 128 -9.51 19.06 34.63
CA ALA A 128 -8.30 19.28 33.83
C ALA A 128 -8.65 19.94 32.49
N ASN A 129 -8.32 21.23 32.38
CA ASN A 129 -8.65 22.12 31.28
C ASN A 129 -8.10 21.68 29.91
N ALA A 130 -8.88 22.00 28.87
CA ALA A 130 -8.47 22.34 27.50
C ALA A 130 -7.15 21.75 26.92
N CYS A 131 -7.27 20.92 25.88
CA CYS A 131 -6.23 20.85 24.84
C CYS A 131 -6.74 20.39 23.47
N ARG A 132 -6.81 21.33 22.52
CA ARG A 132 -6.83 21.10 21.07
C ARG A 132 -6.44 22.41 20.36
N PRO A 133 -5.72 22.41 19.22
CA PRO A 133 -4.59 21.58 18.77
C PRO A 133 -3.32 22.49 18.56
N PRO A 134 -2.17 22.11 17.94
CA PRO A 134 -2.06 21.83 16.50
C PRO A 134 -0.98 20.78 16.08
N CYS A 135 -0.80 20.68 14.76
CA CYS A 135 0.20 20.00 13.94
C CYS A 135 1.56 19.56 14.52
N SER A 136 1.96 18.35 14.10
CA SER A 136 3.32 17.90 13.68
C SER A 136 4.57 18.36 14.46
N PRO A 137 5.24 17.45 15.20
CA PRO A 137 6.64 17.65 15.58
C PRO A 137 7.54 17.47 14.35
N ARG A 138 7.94 18.60 13.77
CA ARG A 138 9.01 18.74 12.78
C ARG A 138 10.29 18.07 13.31
N ARG A 139 10.59 16.83 12.85
CA ARG A 139 11.79 16.10 13.32
C ARG A 139 13.04 16.84 12.86
N SER A 140 13.61 17.62 13.77
CA SER A 140 14.78 18.46 13.55
C SER A 140 15.95 17.62 13.04
N ARG A 141 16.58 18.12 11.97
CA ARG A 141 17.73 17.49 11.33
C ARG A 141 18.87 17.37 12.34
N ARG A 142 19.14 16.16 12.86
CA ARG A 142 20.51 15.87 13.35
C ARG A 142 21.41 15.87 12.13
N ARG A 143 22.18 16.96 11.96
CA ARG A 143 23.23 17.06 10.95
C ARG A 143 24.19 15.88 11.14
N ARG A 144 24.29 14.98 10.17
CA ARG A 144 25.52 14.21 10.00
C ARG A 144 26.61 15.21 9.59
N PRO A 145 27.82 15.15 10.17
CA PRO A 145 28.95 15.91 9.63
C PRO A 145 29.26 15.41 8.21
N ALA A 146 29.66 16.34 7.34
CA ALA A 146 30.13 16.00 6.00
C ALA A 146 31.57 15.45 6.09
N PRO A 147 31.96 14.49 5.23
CA PRO A 147 33.37 14.16 5.04
C PRO A 147 34.10 15.33 4.35
N PRO A 148 35.37 15.60 4.69
CA PRO A 148 36.17 16.62 4.00
C PRO A 148 36.60 16.16 2.59
N PRO A 149 36.83 17.08 1.65
CA PRO A 149 37.33 16.79 0.30
C PRO A 149 38.86 16.91 0.18
N SER A 150 39.38 16.51 -0.99
CA SER A 150 40.72 16.86 -1.55
C SER A 150 41.90 16.05 -0.99
N THR A 151 42.96 15.63 -1.74
CA THR A 151 43.33 15.69 -3.18
C THR A 151 44.51 14.67 -3.45
N PRO A 152 45.11 14.52 -4.66
CA PRO A 152 45.87 13.31 -5.05
C PRO A 152 47.41 13.40 -4.90
N ALA A 153 48.12 12.48 -5.58
CA ALA A 153 49.57 12.18 -5.63
C ALA A 153 50.01 11.10 -4.61
N HIS A 154 50.94 10.17 -4.89
CA HIS A 154 52.03 10.20 -5.87
C HIS A 154 52.11 9.00 -6.84
N GLN A 155 52.83 9.20 -7.94
CA GLN A 155 53.33 8.16 -8.85
C GLN A 155 54.74 7.71 -8.40
N ALA A 156 55.01 6.40 -8.47
CA ALA A 156 56.31 5.78 -8.78
C ALA A 156 56.02 4.28 -9.03
N ALA A 157 56.06 3.72 -10.24
CA ALA A 157 57.13 3.68 -11.24
C ALA A 157 58.37 2.87 -10.81
N THR A 158 58.33 1.55 -10.96
CA THR A 158 59.48 0.79 -11.49
C THR A 158 59.05 -0.48 -12.21
N CYS A 159 59.91 -0.93 -13.12
CA CYS A 159 59.71 -1.93 -14.17
C CYS A 159 59.91 -3.40 -13.74
N ALA A 160 59.23 -4.33 -14.43
CA ALA A 160 59.85 -5.55 -15.01
C ALA A 160 58.88 -6.32 -15.94
N SER A 161 59.34 -6.71 -17.14
CA SER A 161 58.68 -7.63 -18.09
C SER A 161 59.69 -8.03 -19.20
N PRO A 162 59.49 -9.13 -19.97
CA PRO A 162 58.73 -10.36 -19.73
C PRO A 162 59.70 -11.50 -19.28
N PRO A 163 60.26 -12.48 -20.08
CA PRO A 163 60.02 -13.01 -21.45
C PRO A 163 59.18 -14.35 -21.45
N PRO A 164 58.96 -15.07 -22.59
CA PRO A 164 57.79 -15.99 -22.71
C PRO A 164 58.03 -17.43 -23.22
N ALA A 165 57.06 -18.33 -22.94
CA ALA A 165 56.63 -19.50 -23.73
C ALA A 165 55.31 -20.05 -23.10
N CYS A 166 54.40 -20.77 -23.76
CA CYS A 166 54.47 -21.46 -25.05
C CYS A 166 53.16 -21.29 -25.86
N THR A 167 53.24 -21.54 -27.17
CA THR A 167 52.23 -21.21 -28.18
C THR A 167 50.99 -22.10 -28.20
N SER A 168 49.82 -21.49 -28.41
CA SER A 168 48.61 -22.18 -28.86
C SER A 168 48.79 -22.76 -30.28
N ARG A 169 48.29 -23.99 -30.52
CA ARG A 169 48.20 -24.56 -31.88
C ARG A 169 46.88 -25.33 -32.10
N ARG A 170 45.96 -24.65 -32.78
CA ARG A 170 44.99 -25.16 -33.78
C ARG A 170 44.01 -26.30 -33.38
N THR A 171 42.74 -25.91 -33.36
CA THR A 171 41.54 -26.65 -33.85
C THR A 171 41.77 -27.43 -35.17
N PRO A 172 40.91 -28.41 -35.57
CA PRO A 172 39.45 -28.41 -35.37
C PRO A 172 38.74 -29.76 -35.08
N CYS A 173 37.44 -29.66 -34.82
CA CYS A 173 36.50 -30.78 -34.73
C CYS A 173 36.30 -31.49 -36.08
N ARG A 174 36.29 -32.84 -36.09
CA ARG A 174 35.61 -33.66 -37.10
C ARG A 174 35.38 -35.08 -36.55
N GLY A 175 34.18 -35.64 -36.71
CA GLY A 175 33.85 -36.96 -36.20
C GLY A 175 32.34 -37.26 -36.24
N SER A 176 31.86 -37.67 -37.41
CA SER A 176 30.55 -38.30 -37.62
C SER A 176 30.78 -39.65 -38.31
N CYS A 177 29.73 -40.48 -38.37
CA CYS A 177 29.72 -41.89 -38.80
C CYS A 177 30.27 -42.86 -37.73
N THR A 178 29.61 -43.99 -37.43
CA THR A 178 28.39 -44.59 -38.01
C THR A 178 27.66 -45.39 -36.93
#